data_AF-A0A8H6W2K2-F1
#
_entry.id   AF-A0A8H6W2K2-F1
#
_cell.length_a   1.000
_cell.length_b   1.000
_cell.length_c   1.000
_cell.angle_alpha   90.00
_cell.angle_beta   90.00
_cell.angle_gamma   90.00
#
_symmetry.space_group_name_H-M   'P 1'
#
loop_
_entity.id
_entity.type
_entity.pdbx_description
1 polymer ?
#
loop_
_entity_poly.entity_id
_entity_poly.type
_entity_poly.pdbx_seq_one_letter_code
_entity_poly.pdbx_strand_id
1 'polypeptide(L)'
;MTAAAPPFAKHLAANGGYPHSARYTLTCVKDKKTRDKAVKSLATFLSLDEQEPISKPDMDKLWKGIFYCFWMSDKPLVQQALATDLAELLLTTKSSNSSLSFLSGFWEAIVREWNGIDRLRLDKYYMLVRRFVNATFRLLAREKWDASACETYNQMLSREGGPLCPNDIRVPTSLAYHLADIYLQELNKALASSDPAPLPAPLLTVLSPFIHLIAQTPTSITYKRIQGEVFVPLFEALAPPEEDAPPTKKRRLDSDDSAAQTNQNYPALVANACYDDPESGPMGREELREKLLRRIFDVASEPETRDSSRRKMYAFFKESSGRAQ
;
A
#
# COMPACT_ATOMS: atom_id res chain seq x y z
N MET A 1 -19.18 31.38 29.43
CA MET A 1 -17.87 30.68 29.47
C MET A 1 -17.51 30.32 28.05
N THR A 2 -16.70 31.15 27.43
CA THR A 2 -16.32 31.10 26.01
C THR A 2 -15.30 29.99 25.78
N ALA A 3 -15.69 28.96 25.03
CA ALA A 3 -14.78 27.93 24.56
C ALA A 3 -13.69 28.56 23.69
N ALA A 4 -12.43 28.32 24.03
CA ALA A 4 -11.28 28.82 23.28
C ALA A 4 -11.26 28.24 21.86
N ALA A 5 -10.95 29.09 20.88
CA ALA A 5 -10.83 28.68 19.48
C ALA A 5 -9.68 27.69 19.27
N PRO A 6 -9.85 26.66 18.41
CA PRO A 6 -8.83 25.65 18.13
C PRO A 6 -7.56 26.27 17.51
N PRO A 7 -6.38 25.63 17.68
CA PRO A 7 -5.06 26.16 17.29
C PRO A 7 -4.98 26.67 15.85
N PHE A 8 -5.65 25.97 14.92
CA PHE A 8 -5.80 26.33 13.50
C PHE A 8 -6.31 27.76 13.26
N ALA A 9 -7.20 28.26 14.13
CA ALA A 9 -7.78 29.60 13.99
C ALA A 9 -6.78 30.72 14.36
N LYS A 10 -5.78 30.42 15.19
CA LYS A 10 -4.78 31.40 15.66
C LYS A 10 -3.65 31.60 14.65
N HIS A 11 -3.25 30.55 13.96
CA HIS A 11 -2.15 30.62 12.98
C HIS A 11 -2.55 31.35 11.68
N LEU A 12 -3.84 31.34 11.32
CA LEU A 12 -4.39 32.12 10.20
C LEU A 12 -4.64 33.59 10.55
N ALA A 13 -4.88 33.91 11.83
CA ALA A 13 -5.13 35.28 12.29
C ALA A 13 -3.87 36.17 12.30
N ALA A 14 -2.68 35.58 12.48
CA ALA A 14 -1.41 36.32 12.53
C ALA A 14 -0.93 36.84 11.16
N ASN A 15 -1.41 36.26 10.04
CA ASN A 15 -0.99 36.61 8.68
C ASN A 15 -2.02 37.45 7.89
N GLY A 16 -2.89 38.18 8.59
CA GLY A 16 -3.63 39.29 7.98
C GLY A 16 -4.67 38.93 6.91
N GLY A 17 -5.30 37.76 7.02
CA GLY A 17 -6.45 37.41 6.21
C GLY A 17 -7.57 36.85 7.07
N TYR A 18 -8.64 37.63 7.29
CA TYR A 18 -9.88 37.10 7.87
C TYR A 18 -10.31 35.84 7.10
N PRO A 19 -10.39 34.64 7.72
CA PRO A 19 -10.84 33.45 7.04
C PRO A 19 -12.20 33.06 7.61
N HIS A 20 -13.25 33.63 7.05
CA HIS A 20 -14.51 32.88 6.93
C HIS A 20 -14.46 31.87 5.77
N SER A 21 -13.31 31.74 5.07
CA SER A 21 -13.15 30.93 3.85
C SER A 21 -12.11 29.80 3.94
N ALA A 22 -11.40 29.61 5.06
CA ALA A 22 -10.51 28.44 5.24
C ALA A 22 -11.27 27.17 5.66
N ARG A 23 -12.60 27.26 5.80
CA ARG A 23 -13.50 26.10 5.88
C ARG A 23 -13.86 25.72 4.43
N TYR A 24 -13.34 24.60 3.93
CA TYR A 24 -13.81 23.89 2.72
C TYR A 24 -13.52 24.50 1.32
N THR A 25 -12.27 24.71 0.92
CA THR A 25 -11.96 24.98 -0.50
C THR A 25 -10.69 24.30 -1.02
N LEU A 26 -10.60 22.99 -0.86
CA LEU A 26 -10.07 22.14 -1.96
C LEU A 26 -11.18 21.75 -2.94
N THR A 27 -12.44 21.84 -2.50
CA THR A 27 -13.61 21.59 -3.33
C THR A 27 -13.80 22.73 -4.35
N CYS A 28 -13.74 22.35 -5.63
CA CYS A 28 -14.27 23.09 -6.77
C CYS A 28 -13.47 24.28 -7.33
N VAL A 29 -12.14 24.37 -7.15
CA VAL A 29 -11.36 25.36 -7.92
C VAL A 29 -10.91 24.78 -9.26
N LYS A 30 -11.56 25.22 -10.36
CA LYS A 30 -11.17 24.85 -11.73
C LYS A 30 -9.73 25.26 -12.06
N ASP A 31 -9.25 26.36 -11.45
CA ASP A 31 -7.91 26.87 -11.70
C ASP A 31 -6.82 26.02 -11.03
N LYS A 32 -5.88 25.55 -11.85
CA LYS A 32 -4.69 24.79 -11.42
C LYS A 32 -3.88 25.58 -10.38
N LYS A 33 -3.71 26.89 -10.56
CA LYS A 33 -2.85 27.69 -9.66
C LYS A 33 -3.34 27.66 -8.22
N THR A 34 -4.66 27.72 -8.02
CA THR A 34 -5.25 27.67 -6.68
C THR A 34 -5.13 26.28 -6.05
N ARG A 35 -5.28 25.21 -6.84
CA ARG A 35 -5.07 23.84 -6.36
C ARG A 35 -3.62 23.61 -5.96
N ASP A 36 -2.67 24.02 -6.79
CA ASP A 36 -1.24 23.89 -6.51
C ASP A 36 -0.84 24.68 -5.24
N LYS A 37 -1.41 25.87 -5.04
CA LYS A 37 -1.24 26.65 -3.79
C LYS A 37 -1.84 25.94 -2.58
N ALA A 38 -3.02 25.34 -2.72
CA ALA A 38 -3.67 24.61 -1.63
C ALA A 38 -2.88 23.37 -1.23
N VAL A 39 -2.33 22.61 -2.18
CA VAL A 39 -1.46 21.45 -1.91
C VAL A 39 -0.18 21.88 -1.19
N LYS A 40 0.44 23.00 -1.61
CA LYS A 40 1.60 23.56 -0.89
C LYS A 40 1.25 23.98 0.53
N SER A 41 0.11 24.65 0.72
CA SER A 41 -0.38 25.01 2.06
C SER A 41 -0.66 23.79 2.92
N LEU A 42 -1.17 22.71 2.33
CA LEU A 42 -1.38 21.44 3.01
C LEU A 42 -0.04 20.82 3.43
N ALA A 43 0.95 20.81 2.54
CA ALA A 43 2.29 20.32 2.87
C ALA A 43 2.90 21.09 4.05
N THR A 44 2.77 22.42 4.04
CA THR A 44 3.19 23.24 5.19
C THR A 44 2.42 22.88 6.45
N PHE A 45 1.08 22.79 6.38
CA PHE A 45 0.25 22.44 7.52
C PHE A 45 0.59 21.07 8.12
N LEU A 46 0.77 20.04 7.28
CA LEU A 46 1.16 18.70 7.73
C LEU A 46 2.61 18.61 8.22
N SER A 47 3.44 19.60 7.88
CA SER A 47 4.82 19.72 8.39
C SER A 47 4.88 20.46 9.72
N LEU A 48 3.84 21.23 10.07
CA LEU A 48 3.71 21.87 11.37
C LEU A 48 3.33 20.79 12.38
N ASP A 49 4.23 20.58 13.34
CA ASP A 49 4.00 19.67 14.46
C ASP A 49 3.11 20.37 15.49
N GLU A 50 1.84 20.59 15.14
CA GLU A 50 0.85 21.00 16.13
C GLU A 50 0.62 19.81 17.08
N GLN A 51 0.70 20.06 18.39
CA GLN A 51 0.57 19.03 19.44
C GLN A 51 -0.78 18.27 19.41
N GLU A 52 -1.76 18.74 18.64
CA GLU A 52 -3.07 18.10 18.53
C GLU A 52 -3.24 17.33 17.22
N PRO A 53 -3.57 16.03 17.29
CA PRO A 53 -3.87 15.24 16.10
C PRO A 53 -5.11 15.79 15.38
N ILE A 54 -5.08 15.77 14.04
CA ILE A 54 -6.24 16.16 13.23
C ILE A 54 -7.41 15.26 13.58
N SER A 55 -8.53 15.87 13.97
CA SER A 55 -9.74 15.13 14.30
C SER A 55 -10.24 14.30 13.11
N LYS A 56 -10.83 13.13 13.37
CA LYS A 56 -11.44 12.29 12.34
C LYS A 56 -12.35 13.04 11.35
N PRO A 57 -13.32 13.88 11.79
CA PRO A 57 -14.20 14.58 10.86
C PRO A 57 -13.44 15.62 10.02
N ASP A 58 -12.37 16.22 10.53
CA ASP A 58 -11.57 17.17 9.74
C ASP A 58 -10.68 16.45 8.73
N MET A 59 -10.14 15.28 9.08
CA MET A 59 -9.44 14.39 8.16
C MET A 59 -10.36 13.95 7.00
N ASP A 60 -11.63 13.62 7.28
CA ASP A 60 -12.60 13.24 6.25
C ASP A 60 -12.89 14.37 5.27
N LYS A 61 -13.06 15.59 5.78
CA LYS A 61 -13.29 16.79 4.94
C LYS A 61 -12.07 17.10 4.10
N LEU A 62 -10.87 16.98 4.69
CA LEU A 62 -9.60 17.16 4.01
C LEU A 62 -9.49 16.18 2.84
N TRP A 63 -9.67 14.88 3.10
CA TRP A 63 -9.57 13.87 2.06
C TRP A 63 -10.66 13.94 1.01
N LYS A 64 -11.88 14.34 1.38
CA LYS A 64 -12.91 14.67 0.39
C LYS A 64 -12.44 15.79 -0.54
N GLY A 65 -11.85 16.85 0.01
CA GLY A 65 -11.24 17.93 -0.76
C GLY A 65 -10.15 17.45 -1.71
N ILE A 66 -9.19 16.65 -1.21
CA ILE A 66 -8.09 16.10 -2.01
C ILE A 66 -8.61 15.19 -3.12
N PHE A 67 -9.58 14.31 -2.82
CA PHE A 67 -10.16 13.38 -3.77
C PHE A 67 -10.76 14.13 -4.97
N TYR A 68 -11.59 15.16 -4.72
CA TYR A 68 -12.19 15.94 -5.80
C TYR A 68 -11.21 16.92 -6.48
N CYS A 69 -10.14 17.34 -5.79
CA CYS A 69 -9.02 18.06 -6.41
C CYS A 69 -8.32 17.18 -7.47
N PHE A 70 -8.05 15.91 -7.13
CA PHE A 70 -7.49 14.93 -8.06
C PHE A 70 -8.48 14.55 -9.17
N TRP A 71 -9.78 14.46 -8.84
CA TRP A 71 -10.87 14.22 -9.79
C TRP A 71 -10.87 15.24 -10.94
N MET A 72 -10.65 16.52 -10.64
CA MET A 72 -10.65 17.64 -11.59
C MET A 72 -9.32 17.81 -12.35
N SER A 73 -8.35 16.92 -12.13
CA SER A 73 -7.06 16.94 -12.83
C SER A 73 -7.13 16.09 -14.10
N ASP A 74 -7.13 16.74 -15.27
CA ASP A 74 -7.35 16.07 -16.57
C ASP A 74 -6.07 15.86 -17.39
N LYS A 75 -5.02 16.67 -17.18
CA LYS A 75 -3.77 16.57 -17.95
C LYS A 75 -2.89 15.44 -17.39
N PRO A 76 -2.44 14.46 -18.21
CA PRO A 76 -1.68 13.30 -17.72
C PRO A 76 -0.44 13.65 -16.89
N LEU A 77 0.40 14.57 -17.36
CA LEU A 77 1.59 15.00 -16.62
C LEU A 77 1.25 15.68 -15.29
N VAL A 78 0.11 16.40 -15.24
CA VAL A 78 -0.36 17.04 -13.99
C VAL A 78 -0.89 15.99 -13.02
N GLN A 79 -1.58 14.95 -13.50
CA GLN A 79 -2.04 13.84 -12.68
C GLN A 79 -0.85 13.10 -12.05
N GLN A 80 0.18 12.81 -12.83
CA GLN A 80 1.39 12.13 -12.35
C GLN A 80 2.10 12.95 -11.28
N ALA A 81 2.35 14.25 -11.55
CA ALA A 81 2.99 15.14 -10.59
C ALA A 81 2.16 15.26 -9.31
N LEU A 82 0.84 15.50 -9.42
CA LEU A 82 -0.02 15.64 -8.25
C LEU A 82 -0.13 14.35 -7.43
N ALA A 83 -0.17 13.17 -8.06
CA ALA A 83 -0.18 11.90 -7.34
C ALA A 83 1.11 11.67 -6.56
N THR A 84 2.26 12.03 -7.15
CA THR A 84 3.55 12.00 -6.46
C THR A 84 3.58 13.00 -5.31
N ASP A 85 3.22 14.26 -5.55
CA ASP A 85 3.20 15.32 -4.53
C ASP A 85 2.31 14.94 -3.33
N LEU A 86 1.13 14.36 -3.58
CA LEU A 86 0.22 13.93 -2.52
C LEU A 86 0.76 12.74 -1.72
N ALA A 87 1.42 11.78 -2.37
CA ALA A 87 1.99 10.62 -1.69
C ALA A 87 3.23 11.00 -0.86
N GLU A 88 4.07 11.89 -1.39
CA GLU A 88 5.26 12.41 -0.70
C GLU A 88 4.91 13.20 0.57
N LEU A 89 3.67 13.68 0.72
CA LEU A 89 3.20 14.28 1.99
C LEU A 89 3.44 13.35 3.18
N LEU A 90 3.29 12.03 3.00
CA LEU A 90 3.57 11.03 4.03
C LEU A 90 5.02 11.06 4.53
N LEU A 91 5.96 11.44 3.66
CA LEU A 91 7.39 11.48 3.97
C LEU A 91 7.83 12.86 4.47
N THR A 92 7.10 13.93 4.14
CA THR A 92 7.40 15.29 4.61
C THR A 92 7.00 15.54 6.06
N THR A 93 5.98 14.84 6.56
CA THR A 93 5.54 14.99 7.95
C THR A 93 6.58 14.41 8.91
N LYS A 94 6.93 15.21 9.94
CA LYS A 94 7.94 14.83 10.95
C LYS A 94 7.47 13.71 11.87
N SER A 95 6.18 13.67 12.18
CA SER A 95 5.58 12.66 13.06
C SER A 95 5.08 11.45 12.25
N SER A 96 5.60 10.27 12.58
CA SER A 96 5.11 9.00 12.00
C SER A 96 3.61 8.82 12.25
N ASN A 97 3.13 9.14 13.46
CA ASN A 97 1.71 9.05 13.82
C ASN A 97 0.81 9.95 12.97
N SER A 98 1.25 11.17 12.68
CA SER A 98 0.51 12.09 11.80
C SER A 98 0.49 11.59 10.35
N SER A 99 1.59 11.01 9.89
CA SER A 99 1.71 10.39 8.56
C SER A 99 0.77 9.18 8.43
N LEU A 100 0.75 8.31 9.43
CA LEU A 100 -0.15 7.16 9.52
C LEU A 100 -1.62 7.59 9.63
N SER A 101 -1.92 8.66 10.36
CA SER A 101 -3.27 9.22 10.44
C SER A 101 -3.74 9.76 9.09
N PHE A 102 -2.86 10.45 8.35
CA PHE A 102 -3.15 10.92 7.00
C PHE A 102 -3.37 9.74 6.03
N LEU A 103 -2.54 8.69 6.12
CA LEU A 103 -2.69 7.45 5.34
C LEU A 103 -3.99 6.70 5.65
N SER A 104 -4.40 6.66 6.92
CA SER A 104 -5.69 6.07 7.31
C SER A 104 -6.85 6.80 6.62
N GLY A 105 -6.83 8.14 6.63
CA GLY A 105 -7.81 8.95 5.91
C GLY A 105 -7.80 8.73 4.39
N PHE A 106 -6.63 8.47 3.79
CA PHE A 106 -6.51 8.11 2.38
C PHE A 106 -7.27 6.82 2.08
N TRP A 107 -7.01 5.73 2.81
CA TRP A 107 -7.66 4.45 2.57
C TRP A 107 -9.16 4.52 2.74
N GLU A 108 -9.64 5.19 3.78
CA GLU A 108 -11.07 5.37 4.00
C GLU A 108 -11.74 6.18 2.88
N ALA A 109 -11.08 7.23 2.38
CA ALA A 109 -11.61 8.02 1.28
C ALA A 109 -11.60 7.23 -0.04
N ILE A 110 -10.54 6.48 -0.32
CA ILE A 110 -10.45 5.63 -1.50
C ILE A 110 -11.55 4.58 -1.47
N VAL A 111 -11.67 3.80 -0.39
CA VAL A 111 -12.69 2.74 -0.28
C VAL A 111 -14.10 3.31 -0.44
N ARG A 112 -14.41 4.44 0.21
CA ARG A 112 -15.72 5.07 0.15
C ARG A 112 -16.12 5.51 -1.26
N GLU A 113 -15.21 6.11 -2.01
CA GLU A 113 -15.53 6.74 -3.31
C GLU A 113 -15.23 5.82 -4.51
N TRP A 114 -14.55 4.69 -4.31
CA TRP A 114 -14.02 3.85 -5.40
C TRP A 114 -15.06 3.40 -6.42
N ASN A 115 -16.22 2.92 -5.95
CA ASN A 115 -17.32 2.50 -6.83
C ASN A 115 -17.94 3.66 -7.64
N GLY A 116 -17.74 4.90 -7.18
CA GLY A 116 -18.22 6.11 -7.87
C GLY A 116 -17.27 6.60 -8.97
N ILE A 117 -16.07 6.03 -9.10
CA ILE A 117 -15.09 6.41 -10.11
C ILE A 117 -15.51 5.83 -11.46
N ASP A 118 -15.73 6.68 -12.45
CA ASP A 118 -16.03 6.23 -13.80
C ASP A 118 -14.78 5.72 -14.53
N ARG A 119 -15.00 4.92 -15.58
CA ARG A 119 -13.94 4.23 -16.34
C ARG A 119 -12.87 5.19 -16.88
N LEU A 120 -13.22 6.42 -17.26
CA LEU A 120 -12.25 7.37 -17.86
C LEU A 120 -11.30 7.94 -16.81
N ARG A 121 -11.65 7.85 -15.52
CA ARG A 121 -10.84 8.36 -14.40
C ARG A 121 -10.12 7.27 -13.64
N LEU A 122 -10.50 6.00 -13.81
CA LEU A 122 -9.99 4.90 -13.00
C LEU A 122 -8.46 4.76 -13.05
N ASP A 123 -7.86 4.92 -14.24
CA ASP A 123 -6.40 4.77 -14.43
C ASP A 123 -5.57 5.73 -13.56
N LYS A 124 -6.00 7.00 -13.43
CA LYS A 124 -5.27 7.94 -12.57
C LYS A 124 -5.42 7.59 -11.08
N TYR A 125 -6.53 6.99 -10.66
CA TYR A 125 -6.71 6.53 -9.29
C TYR A 125 -5.91 5.26 -9.01
N TYR A 126 -5.77 4.35 -9.97
CA TYR A 126 -4.83 3.23 -9.88
C TYR A 126 -3.39 3.72 -9.67
N MET A 127 -2.98 4.74 -10.43
CA MET A 127 -1.68 5.39 -10.24
C MET A 127 -1.56 6.06 -8.87
N LEU A 128 -2.59 6.75 -8.40
CA LEU A 128 -2.60 7.39 -7.07
C LEU A 128 -2.38 6.35 -5.97
N VAL A 129 -3.14 5.26 -5.99
CA VAL A 129 -2.97 4.14 -5.06
C VAL A 129 -1.54 3.61 -5.13
N ARG A 130 -0.98 3.43 -6.33
CA ARG A 130 0.40 2.98 -6.49
C ARG A 130 1.43 3.90 -5.84
N ARG A 131 1.27 5.23 -5.97
CA ARG A 131 2.16 6.21 -5.33
C ARG A 131 2.06 6.16 -3.80
N PHE A 132 0.84 6.04 -3.27
CA PHE A 132 0.62 5.92 -1.83
C PHE A 132 1.21 4.63 -1.25
N VAL A 133 1.03 3.48 -1.90
CA VAL A 133 1.64 2.21 -1.45
C VAL A 133 3.17 2.32 -1.39
N ASN A 134 3.82 2.88 -2.43
CA ASN A 134 5.26 3.07 -2.41
C ASN A 134 5.73 4.03 -1.31
N ALA A 135 5.05 5.16 -1.15
CA ALA A 135 5.36 6.12 -0.09
C ALA A 135 5.15 5.51 1.32
N THR A 136 4.16 4.64 1.50
CA THR A 136 3.98 3.90 2.76
C THR A 136 5.17 2.99 3.06
N PHE A 137 5.66 2.21 2.09
CA PHE A 137 6.84 1.37 2.33
C PHE A 137 8.09 2.19 2.63
N ARG A 138 8.28 3.33 1.95
CA ARG A 138 9.38 4.25 2.26
C ARG A 138 9.23 4.87 3.66
N LEU A 139 8.02 5.16 4.10
CA LEU A 139 7.73 5.63 5.46
C LEU A 139 8.10 4.54 6.48
N LEU A 140 7.61 3.32 6.30
CA LEU A 140 7.93 2.21 7.21
C LEU A 140 9.43 1.91 7.25
N ALA A 141 10.11 1.93 6.10
CA ALA A 141 11.57 1.76 6.03
C ALA A 141 12.32 2.90 6.76
N ARG A 142 11.86 4.16 6.63
CA ARG A 142 12.41 5.32 7.37
C ARG A 142 12.25 5.14 8.89
N GLU A 143 11.12 4.62 9.31
CA GLU A 143 10.83 4.26 10.71
C GLU A 143 11.44 2.90 11.12
N LYS A 144 12.37 2.37 10.33
CA LYS A 144 13.10 1.12 10.62
C LYS A 144 12.19 -0.09 10.83
N TRP A 145 11.03 -0.10 10.16
CA TRP A 145 10.00 -1.13 10.29
C TRP A 145 9.51 -1.33 11.74
N ASP A 146 9.38 -0.22 12.48
CA ASP A 146 8.79 -0.23 13.83
C ASP A 146 7.49 -1.07 13.88
N ALA A 147 7.43 -1.97 14.86
CA ALA A 147 6.35 -2.95 14.95
C ALA A 147 4.98 -2.29 15.13
N SER A 148 4.91 -1.19 15.89
CA SER A 148 3.66 -0.46 16.11
C SER A 148 3.18 0.23 14.82
N ALA A 149 4.10 0.85 14.07
CA ALA A 149 3.79 1.47 12.78
C ALA A 149 3.33 0.42 11.74
N CYS A 150 4.02 -0.71 11.66
CA CYS A 150 3.64 -1.80 10.75
C CYS A 150 2.29 -2.41 11.11
N GLU A 151 2.03 -2.64 12.40
CA GLU A 151 0.75 -3.15 12.87
C GLU A 151 -0.39 -2.17 12.60
N THR A 152 -0.18 -0.88 12.85
CA THR A 152 -1.17 0.17 12.53
C THR A 152 -1.51 0.15 11.04
N TYR A 153 -0.51 0.04 10.16
CA TYR A 153 -0.74 -0.07 8.71
C TYR A 153 -1.50 -1.35 8.34
N ASN A 154 -1.13 -2.51 8.88
CA ASN A 154 -1.82 -3.77 8.64
C ASN A 154 -3.29 -3.73 9.08
N GLN A 155 -3.57 -3.08 10.21
CA GLN A 155 -4.92 -2.84 10.68
C GLN A 155 -5.69 -1.93 9.73
N MET A 156 -5.08 -0.86 9.19
CA MET A 156 -5.74 -0.02 8.18
C MET A 156 -6.19 -0.81 6.95
N LEU A 157 -5.39 -1.79 6.51
CA LEU A 157 -5.69 -2.61 5.35
C LEU A 157 -6.79 -3.66 5.63
N SER A 158 -6.78 -4.25 6.82
CA SER A 158 -7.53 -5.49 7.11
C SER A 158 -8.82 -5.26 7.92
N ARG A 159 -8.94 -4.13 8.63
CA ARG A 159 -10.14 -3.79 9.43
C ARG A 159 -11.38 -3.62 8.55
N GLU A 160 -12.55 -3.56 9.18
CA GLU A 160 -13.79 -3.21 8.50
C GLU A 160 -13.66 -1.85 7.77
N GLY A 161 -14.06 -1.80 6.48
CA GLY A 161 -13.83 -0.65 5.60
C GLY A 161 -12.39 -0.52 5.06
N GLY A 162 -11.48 -1.43 5.40
CA GLY A 162 -10.13 -1.52 4.83
C GLY A 162 -10.12 -2.23 3.47
N PRO A 163 -9.21 -1.88 2.56
CA PRO A 163 -9.19 -2.39 1.18
C PRO A 163 -8.96 -3.90 1.04
N LEU A 164 -8.47 -4.58 2.08
CA LEU A 164 -8.20 -6.02 2.10
C LEU A 164 -9.12 -6.77 3.08
N CYS A 165 -10.21 -6.15 3.54
CA CYS A 165 -11.17 -6.82 4.41
C CYS A 165 -11.93 -7.93 3.65
N PRO A 166 -11.86 -9.21 4.08
CA PRO A 166 -12.46 -10.33 3.34
C PRO A 166 -13.98 -10.35 3.35
N ASN A 167 -14.60 -9.78 4.39
CA ASN A 167 -16.03 -9.94 4.68
C ASN A 167 -16.84 -8.64 4.51
N ASP A 168 -16.23 -7.53 4.11
CA ASP A 168 -16.92 -6.25 3.92
C ASP A 168 -17.35 -6.06 2.46
N ILE A 169 -18.65 -6.21 2.21
CA ILE A 169 -19.24 -6.05 0.87
C ILE A 169 -19.11 -4.64 0.30
N ARG A 170 -18.82 -3.63 1.13
CA ARG A 170 -18.64 -2.24 0.69
C ARG A 170 -17.27 -2.05 0.05
N VAL A 171 -16.30 -2.92 0.37
CA VAL A 171 -14.93 -2.86 -0.13
C VAL A 171 -14.90 -3.45 -1.55
N PRO A 172 -14.58 -2.64 -2.58
CA PRO A 172 -14.62 -3.14 -3.94
C PRO A 172 -13.46 -4.10 -4.20
N THR A 173 -13.77 -5.28 -4.74
CA THR A 173 -12.76 -6.32 -4.96
C THR A 173 -11.68 -5.90 -5.97
N SER A 174 -12.03 -5.00 -6.90
CA SER A 174 -11.07 -4.42 -7.87
C SER A 174 -9.97 -3.60 -7.21
N LEU A 175 -10.22 -3.02 -6.03
CA LEU A 175 -9.20 -2.32 -5.25
C LEU A 175 -8.21 -3.32 -4.64
N ALA A 176 -8.71 -4.41 -4.03
CA ALA A 176 -7.88 -5.49 -3.49
C ALA A 176 -7.02 -6.15 -4.56
N TYR A 177 -7.57 -6.35 -5.77
CA TYR A 177 -6.82 -6.93 -6.90
C TYR A 177 -5.72 -5.99 -7.37
N HIS A 178 -6.02 -4.71 -7.56
CA HIS A 178 -4.98 -3.74 -7.92
C HIS A 178 -3.88 -3.67 -6.86
N LEU A 179 -4.24 -3.67 -5.58
CA LEU A 179 -3.28 -3.75 -4.48
C LEU A 179 -2.36 -4.95 -4.63
N ALA A 180 -2.91 -6.15 -4.87
CA ALA A 180 -2.13 -7.37 -5.10
C ALA A 180 -1.17 -7.24 -6.29
N ASP A 181 -1.64 -6.69 -7.41
CA ASP A 181 -0.85 -6.52 -8.64
C ASP A 181 0.39 -5.63 -8.45
N ILE A 182 0.31 -4.65 -7.53
CA ILE A 182 1.38 -3.66 -7.35
C ILE A 182 2.25 -3.90 -6.11
N TYR A 183 1.78 -4.66 -5.13
CA TYR A 183 2.34 -4.66 -3.77
C TYR A 183 3.84 -4.99 -3.74
N LEU A 184 4.23 -6.14 -4.33
CA LEU A 184 5.61 -6.58 -4.38
C LEU A 184 6.50 -5.65 -5.22
N GLN A 185 5.97 -5.10 -6.31
CA GLN A 185 6.69 -4.17 -7.16
C GLN A 185 7.05 -2.90 -6.40
N GLU A 186 6.09 -2.33 -5.67
CA GLU A 186 6.32 -1.09 -4.92
C GLU A 186 7.17 -1.31 -3.66
N LEU A 187 7.08 -2.50 -3.02
CA LEU A 187 7.98 -2.90 -1.94
C LEU A 187 9.43 -3.01 -2.42
N ASN A 188 9.66 -3.73 -3.52
CA ASN A 188 10.98 -3.86 -4.11
C ASN A 188 11.57 -2.49 -4.51
N LYS A 189 10.75 -1.59 -5.08
CA LYS A 189 11.19 -0.23 -5.41
C LYS A 189 11.58 0.57 -4.17
N ALA A 190 10.81 0.50 -3.09
CA ALA A 190 11.11 1.21 -1.85
C ALA A 190 12.45 0.76 -1.26
N LEU A 191 12.70 -0.55 -1.26
CA LEU A 191 13.97 -1.14 -0.82
C LEU A 191 15.16 -0.76 -1.71
N ALA A 192 14.95 -0.62 -3.02
CA ALA A 192 15.99 -0.17 -3.95
C ALA A 192 16.31 1.33 -3.86
N SER A 193 15.33 2.16 -3.49
CA SER A 193 15.42 3.63 -3.56
C SER A 193 16.06 4.32 -2.35
N SER A 194 16.56 3.55 -1.38
CA SER A 194 16.93 4.05 -0.06
C SER A 194 18.46 4.03 0.11
N ASP A 195 19.07 5.21 0.26
CA ASP A 195 20.49 5.41 0.57
C ASP A 195 20.60 6.29 1.85
N PRO A 196 21.15 5.80 2.98
CA PRO A 196 21.73 4.46 3.19
C PRO A 196 20.68 3.36 3.11
N ALA A 197 21.15 2.13 2.86
CA ALA A 197 20.27 0.96 2.76
C ALA A 197 19.40 0.83 4.03
N PRO A 198 18.08 0.65 3.87
CA PRO A 198 17.16 0.56 5.00
C PRO A 198 17.35 -0.78 5.69
N LEU A 199 16.85 -0.91 6.92
CA LEU A 199 16.76 -2.22 7.55
C LEU A 199 15.97 -3.20 6.65
N PRO A 200 16.28 -4.51 6.71
CA PRO A 200 15.57 -5.54 5.96
C PRO A 200 14.06 -5.49 6.22
N ALA A 201 13.28 -5.68 5.17
CA ALA A 201 11.82 -5.72 5.29
C ALA A 201 11.35 -7.01 5.99
N PRO A 202 10.55 -6.93 7.08
CA PRO A 202 9.97 -8.09 7.73
C PRO A 202 8.79 -8.62 6.91
N LEU A 203 9.04 -9.62 6.06
CA LEU A 203 8.05 -10.10 5.09
C LEU A 203 6.81 -10.71 5.75
N LEU A 204 6.94 -11.35 6.91
CA LEU A 204 5.78 -11.86 7.64
C LEU A 204 4.81 -10.74 7.97
N THR A 205 5.32 -9.66 8.57
CA THR A 205 4.55 -8.51 8.99
C THR A 205 3.94 -7.80 7.80
N VAL A 206 4.74 -7.56 6.75
CA VAL A 206 4.29 -6.84 5.55
C VAL A 206 3.25 -7.64 4.74
N LEU A 207 3.34 -8.97 4.70
CA LEU A 207 2.40 -9.82 3.95
C LEU A 207 1.20 -10.30 4.78
N SER A 208 1.19 -10.06 6.08
CA SER A 208 0.14 -10.46 7.01
C SER A 208 -1.29 -10.15 6.50
N PRO A 209 -1.59 -8.94 5.97
CA PRO A 209 -2.92 -8.64 5.42
C PRO A 209 -3.34 -9.57 4.27
N PHE A 210 -2.41 -9.95 3.39
CA PHE A 210 -2.70 -10.87 2.27
C PHE A 210 -2.85 -12.31 2.74
N ILE A 211 -2.06 -12.73 3.75
CA ILE A 211 -2.17 -14.06 4.35
C ILE A 211 -3.56 -14.24 4.99
N HIS A 212 -4.01 -13.25 5.76
CA HIS A 212 -5.37 -13.26 6.34
C HIS A 212 -6.46 -13.22 5.25
N LEU A 213 -6.27 -12.40 4.21
CA LEU A 213 -7.23 -12.30 3.10
C LEU A 213 -7.40 -13.66 2.38
N ILE A 214 -6.31 -14.38 2.05
CA ILE A 214 -6.45 -15.69 1.38
C ILE A 214 -7.09 -16.75 2.28
N ALA A 215 -6.84 -16.69 3.59
CA ALA A 215 -7.41 -17.61 4.56
C ALA A 215 -8.93 -17.42 4.69
N GLN A 216 -9.39 -16.18 4.66
CA GLN A 216 -10.76 -15.82 5.00
C GLN A 216 -11.64 -15.42 3.80
N THR A 217 -11.08 -15.29 2.59
CA THR A 217 -11.87 -14.83 1.43
C THR A 217 -13.01 -15.81 1.08
N PRO A 218 -14.23 -15.31 0.84
CA PRO A 218 -15.37 -16.16 0.50
C PRO A 218 -15.35 -16.63 -0.96
N THR A 219 -14.63 -15.96 -1.86
CA THR A 219 -14.70 -16.23 -3.30
C THR A 219 -13.43 -16.92 -3.81
N SER A 220 -13.63 -17.94 -4.64
CA SER A 220 -12.51 -18.65 -5.26
C SER A 220 -11.70 -17.79 -6.23
N ILE A 221 -12.32 -16.76 -6.83
CA ILE A 221 -11.68 -15.86 -7.79
C ILE A 221 -10.68 -14.97 -7.04
N THR A 222 -11.09 -14.34 -5.94
CA THR A 222 -10.19 -13.55 -5.10
C THR A 222 -9.02 -14.37 -4.61
N TYR A 223 -9.26 -15.58 -4.11
CA TYR A 223 -8.17 -16.47 -3.71
C TYR A 223 -7.14 -16.65 -4.83
N LYS A 224 -7.59 -17.01 -6.04
CA LYS A 224 -6.70 -17.25 -7.19
C LYS A 224 -5.95 -15.99 -7.61
N ARG A 225 -6.59 -14.82 -7.58
CA ARG A 225 -5.94 -13.55 -7.92
C ARG A 225 -4.85 -13.20 -6.91
N ILE A 226 -5.16 -13.24 -5.60
CA ILE A 226 -4.15 -12.94 -4.58
C ILE A 226 -3.00 -13.96 -4.60
N GLN A 227 -3.32 -15.25 -4.77
CA GLN A 227 -2.32 -16.29 -4.93
C GLN A 227 -1.40 -16.04 -6.14
N GLY A 228 -1.98 -15.72 -7.30
CA GLY A 228 -1.23 -15.54 -8.54
C GLY A 228 -0.39 -14.27 -8.61
N GLU A 229 -0.77 -13.20 -7.90
CA GLU A 229 -0.09 -11.90 -7.98
C GLU A 229 0.86 -11.63 -6.81
N VAL A 230 0.59 -12.24 -5.65
CA VAL A 230 1.41 -12.04 -4.44
C VAL A 230 2.24 -13.27 -4.13
N PHE A 231 1.59 -14.42 -3.90
CA PHE A 231 2.31 -15.57 -3.36
C PHE A 231 3.14 -16.28 -4.43
N VAL A 232 2.58 -16.61 -5.58
CA VAL A 232 3.32 -17.29 -6.67
C VAL A 232 4.58 -16.49 -7.07
N PRO A 233 4.51 -15.18 -7.40
CA PRO A 233 5.69 -14.43 -7.81
C PRO A 233 6.72 -14.26 -6.68
N LEU A 234 6.28 -14.16 -5.43
CA LEU A 234 7.18 -14.08 -4.28
C LEU A 234 7.95 -15.41 -4.09
N PHE A 235 7.25 -16.54 -4.13
CA PHE A 235 7.88 -17.85 -3.93
C PHE A 235 8.77 -18.26 -5.09
N GLU A 236 8.45 -17.82 -6.32
CA GLU A 236 9.34 -17.94 -7.48
C GLU A 236 10.58 -17.06 -7.33
N ALA A 237 10.45 -15.82 -6.84
CA ALA A 237 11.59 -14.94 -6.58
C ALA A 237 12.53 -15.45 -5.48
N LEU A 238 11.98 -16.13 -4.47
CA LEU A 238 12.75 -16.74 -3.39
C LEU A 238 13.28 -18.15 -3.74
N ALA A 239 12.95 -18.68 -4.93
CA ALA A 239 13.46 -19.97 -5.37
C ALA A 239 14.96 -19.91 -5.69
N PRO A 240 15.69 -21.04 -5.52
CA PRO A 240 17.04 -21.12 -6.02
C PRO A 240 17.05 -20.93 -7.55
N PRO A 241 18.06 -20.24 -8.12
CA PRO A 241 18.21 -20.04 -9.54
C PRO A 241 18.47 -21.41 -10.14
N GLU A 242 17.71 -21.75 -11.17
CA GLU A 242 17.94 -22.97 -11.94
C GLU A 242 19.29 -22.85 -12.67
N GLU A 243 20.37 -23.39 -12.10
CA GLU A 243 21.68 -23.44 -12.77
C GLU A 243 21.79 -24.58 -13.79
N ASP A 244 20.81 -25.49 -13.92
CA ASP A 244 20.96 -26.74 -14.71
C ASP A 244 19.74 -27.17 -15.57
N ALA A 245 18.89 -26.24 -16.02
CA ALA A 245 17.81 -26.60 -16.96
C ALA A 245 18.32 -26.59 -18.43
N PRO A 246 18.30 -27.73 -19.17
CA PRO A 246 18.56 -27.72 -20.60
C PRO A 246 17.49 -26.89 -21.32
N PRO A 247 17.84 -26.18 -22.42
CA PRO A 247 16.95 -25.23 -23.07
C PRO A 247 15.73 -25.98 -23.65
N THR A 248 14.62 -25.97 -22.92
CA THR A 248 13.38 -26.58 -23.37
C THR A 248 12.77 -25.72 -24.47
N LYS A 249 12.54 -26.35 -25.63
CA LYS A 249 11.97 -25.73 -26.82
C LYS A 249 10.64 -25.05 -26.48
N LYS A 250 10.64 -23.72 -26.45
CA LYS A 250 9.43 -22.88 -26.37
C LYS A 250 8.44 -23.31 -27.47
N ARG A 251 7.22 -23.72 -27.07
CA ARG A 251 6.06 -23.73 -27.98
C ARG A 251 5.86 -22.30 -28.45
N ARG A 252 6.11 -22.05 -29.73
CA ARG A 252 5.73 -20.81 -30.40
C ARG A 252 4.20 -20.74 -30.47
N LEU A 253 3.61 -19.66 -29.96
CA LEU A 253 2.54 -18.91 -30.63
C LEU A 253 2.34 -17.53 -29.94
N ASP A 254 2.51 -16.50 -30.76
CA ASP A 254 2.01 -15.12 -30.75
C ASP A 254 2.28 -14.13 -29.59
N SER A 255 3.14 -13.15 -29.94
CA SER A 255 3.21 -11.74 -29.53
C SER A 255 2.74 -11.34 -28.13
N ASP A 256 3.70 -11.25 -27.20
CA ASP A 256 3.88 -10.07 -26.35
C ASP A 256 5.31 -10.07 -25.78
N ASP A 257 5.96 -8.91 -25.82
CA ASP A 257 7.38 -8.68 -25.53
C ASP A 257 7.76 -8.80 -24.03
N SER A 258 7.00 -9.56 -23.23
CA SER A 258 7.13 -9.66 -21.77
C SER A 258 7.79 -10.95 -21.27
N ALA A 259 8.02 -11.93 -22.14
CA ALA A 259 8.45 -13.28 -21.74
C ALA A 259 9.98 -13.50 -21.68
N ALA A 260 10.77 -12.44 -21.54
CA ALA A 260 12.24 -12.49 -21.45
C ALA A 260 12.82 -12.00 -20.10
N GLN A 261 11.99 -11.68 -19.11
CA GLN A 261 12.39 -11.08 -17.82
C GLN A 261 12.09 -11.93 -16.58
N THR A 262 11.74 -13.20 -16.74
CA THR A 262 11.18 -14.03 -15.67
C THR A 262 12.18 -14.56 -14.62
N ASN A 263 13.49 -14.36 -14.76
CA ASN A 263 14.49 -14.93 -13.83
C ASN A 263 15.12 -13.96 -12.81
N GLN A 264 14.62 -12.73 -12.67
CA GLN A 264 15.04 -11.78 -11.60
C GLN A 264 13.87 -10.90 -11.13
N ASN A 265 12.76 -11.51 -10.72
CA ASN A 265 11.67 -10.76 -10.13
C ASN A 265 12.08 -10.29 -8.72
N TYR A 266 12.14 -8.97 -8.51
CA TYR A 266 12.34 -8.31 -7.20
C TYR A 266 13.74 -8.45 -6.53
N PRO A 267 14.84 -8.02 -7.19
CA PRO A 267 16.20 -8.19 -6.66
C PRO A 267 16.46 -7.51 -5.32
N ALA A 268 15.92 -6.30 -5.10
CA ALA A 268 16.12 -5.57 -3.85
C ALA A 268 15.33 -6.19 -2.69
N LEU A 269 14.15 -6.75 -2.98
CA LEU A 269 13.35 -7.49 -2.01
C LEU A 269 14.09 -8.76 -1.56
N VAL A 270 14.60 -9.56 -2.49
CA VAL A 270 15.33 -10.79 -2.16
C VAL A 270 16.63 -10.50 -1.42
N ALA A 271 17.31 -9.39 -1.75
CA ALA A 271 18.56 -9.00 -1.11
C ALA A 271 18.39 -8.38 0.30
N ASN A 272 17.28 -7.68 0.56
CA ASN A 272 17.08 -6.90 1.78
C ASN A 272 15.73 -7.21 2.47
N ALA A 273 15.52 -8.50 2.76
CA ALA A 273 14.35 -8.97 3.49
C ALA A 273 14.74 -9.88 4.67
N CYS A 274 13.92 -9.87 5.70
CA CYS A 274 13.96 -10.79 6.83
C CYS A 274 12.57 -11.39 7.07
N TYR A 275 12.48 -12.36 7.98
CA TYR A 275 11.20 -12.99 8.30
C TYR A 275 10.32 -12.08 9.16
N ASP A 276 10.80 -11.68 10.34
CA ASP A 276 10.04 -10.94 11.35
C ASP A 276 10.83 -9.78 11.98
N ASP A 277 12.08 -10.00 12.38
CA ASP A 277 12.92 -9.00 13.06
C ASP A 277 13.87 -8.28 12.09
N PRO A 278 13.68 -6.96 11.84
CA PRO A 278 14.57 -6.15 11.00
C PRO A 278 15.97 -5.96 11.60
N GLU A 279 16.14 -6.04 12.93
CA GLU A 279 17.43 -5.79 13.60
C GLU A 279 18.40 -6.97 13.44
N SER A 280 17.87 -8.18 13.24
CA SER A 280 18.63 -9.41 12.98
C SER A 280 19.36 -9.43 11.63
N GLY A 281 19.12 -8.46 10.74
CA GLY A 281 19.75 -8.39 9.43
C GLY A 281 19.04 -9.24 8.35
N PRO A 282 19.51 -9.17 7.10
CA PRO A 282 18.86 -9.85 5.98
C PRO A 282 19.01 -11.37 6.11
N MET A 283 17.95 -12.09 5.78
CA MET A 283 17.88 -13.55 5.87
C MET A 283 18.13 -14.19 4.51
N GLY A 284 18.74 -15.38 4.49
CA GLY A 284 18.91 -16.16 3.27
C GLY A 284 17.56 -16.49 2.62
N ARG A 285 17.48 -16.38 1.28
CA ARG A 285 16.22 -16.58 0.54
C ARG A 285 15.57 -17.95 0.80
N GLU A 286 16.35 -19.01 0.98
CA GLU A 286 15.85 -20.37 1.19
C GLU A 286 15.22 -20.54 2.56
N GLU A 287 15.88 -20.02 3.60
CA GLU A 287 15.34 -20.00 4.96
C GLU A 287 14.07 -19.14 5.03
N LEU A 288 14.09 -17.97 4.39
CA LEU A 288 12.94 -17.08 4.32
C LEU A 288 11.75 -17.75 3.61
N ARG A 289 12.02 -18.45 2.50
CA ARG A 289 11.04 -19.25 1.77
C ARG A 289 10.42 -20.33 2.66
N GLU A 290 11.24 -21.10 3.37
CA GLU A 290 10.78 -22.18 4.24
C GLU A 290 9.90 -21.65 5.37
N LYS A 291 10.36 -20.60 6.07
CA LYS A 291 9.60 -19.98 7.17
C LYS A 291 8.26 -19.41 6.70
N LEU A 292 8.22 -18.73 5.54
CA LEU A 292 6.97 -18.22 4.97
C LEU A 292 6.02 -19.34 4.53
N LEU A 293 6.52 -20.42 3.92
CA LEU A 293 5.68 -21.59 3.59
C LEU A 293 5.09 -22.22 4.84
N ARG A 294 5.90 -22.35 5.90
CA ARG A 294 5.45 -22.88 7.18
C ARG A 294 4.35 -22.00 7.78
N ARG A 295 4.50 -20.67 7.74
CA ARG A 295 3.43 -19.78 8.20
C ARG A 295 2.13 -19.95 7.40
N ILE A 296 2.21 -20.11 6.09
CA ILE A 296 1.01 -20.37 5.26
C ILE A 296 0.36 -21.69 5.67
N PHE A 297 1.15 -22.73 5.96
CA PHE A 297 0.64 -23.99 6.49
C PHE A 297 -0.06 -23.83 7.86
N ASP A 298 0.57 -23.08 8.77
CA ASP A 298 0.04 -22.83 10.12
C ASP A 298 -1.29 -22.08 10.04
N VAL A 299 -1.36 -21.00 9.24
CA VAL A 299 -2.61 -20.25 9.03
C VAL A 299 -3.68 -21.13 8.39
N ALA A 300 -3.32 -22.03 7.46
CA ALA A 300 -4.29 -22.97 6.90
C ALA A 300 -4.93 -23.89 7.97
N SER A 301 -4.19 -24.19 9.03
CA SER A 301 -4.65 -25.03 10.15
C SER A 301 -5.51 -24.29 11.18
N GLU A 302 -5.51 -22.95 11.16
CA GLU A 302 -6.27 -22.13 12.09
C GLU A 302 -7.80 -22.34 11.92
N PRO A 303 -8.57 -22.24 13.01
CA PRO A 303 -10.03 -22.44 12.98
C PRO A 303 -10.77 -21.34 12.20
N GLU A 304 -10.19 -20.15 12.11
CA GLU A 304 -10.76 -19.00 11.38
C GLU A 304 -10.64 -19.14 9.86
N THR A 305 -9.76 -20.04 9.39
CA THR A 305 -9.55 -20.26 7.96
C THR A 305 -10.72 -21.00 7.35
N ARG A 306 -11.25 -20.48 6.24
CA ARG A 306 -12.40 -21.08 5.54
C ARG A 306 -12.00 -22.41 4.91
N ASP A 307 -12.89 -23.40 4.98
CA ASP A 307 -12.65 -24.74 4.41
C ASP A 307 -12.24 -24.73 2.93
N SER A 308 -12.85 -23.85 2.14
CA SER A 308 -12.52 -23.69 0.71
C SER A 308 -11.12 -23.14 0.48
N SER A 309 -10.65 -22.27 1.37
CA SER A 309 -9.31 -21.67 1.33
C SER A 309 -8.27 -22.63 1.89
N ARG A 310 -8.58 -23.34 3.00
CA ARG A 310 -7.72 -24.35 3.63
C ARG A 310 -7.19 -25.37 2.63
N ARG A 311 -8.07 -25.98 1.83
CA ARG A 311 -7.69 -26.99 0.82
C ARG A 311 -6.69 -26.43 -0.19
N LYS A 312 -6.87 -25.18 -0.61
CA LYS A 312 -6.01 -24.53 -1.60
C LYS A 312 -4.67 -24.10 -1.00
N MET A 313 -4.66 -23.63 0.26
CA MET A 313 -3.43 -23.28 0.96
C MET A 313 -2.56 -24.53 1.17
N TYR A 314 -3.15 -25.66 1.54
CA TYR A 314 -2.42 -26.93 1.61
C TYR A 314 -1.94 -27.43 0.23
N ALA A 315 -2.75 -27.27 -0.82
CA ALA A 315 -2.31 -27.58 -2.17
C ALA A 315 -1.11 -26.72 -2.59
N PHE A 316 -1.17 -25.41 -2.34
CA PHE A 316 -0.09 -24.48 -2.61
C PHE A 316 1.19 -24.80 -1.83
N PHE A 317 1.06 -25.13 -0.53
CA PHE A 317 2.18 -25.58 0.29
C PHE A 317 2.82 -26.83 -0.31
N LYS A 318 2.03 -27.86 -0.64
CA LYS A 318 2.52 -29.10 -1.23
C LYS A 318 3.26 -28.88 -2.55
N GLU A 319 2.71 -28.04 -3.44
CA GLU A 319 3.32 -27.69 -4.72
C GLU A 319 4.63 -26.92 -4.53
N SER A 320 4.66 -25.98 -3.58
CA SER A 320 5.81 -25.11 -3.34
C SER A 320 6.94 -25.80 -2.57
N SER A 321 6.63 -26.79 -1.73
CA SER A 321 7.61 -27.66 -1.07
C SER A 321 8.18 -28.72 -2.02
N GLY A 322 7.36 -29.23 -2.96
CA GLY A 322 7.79 -30.26 -3.93
C GLY A 322 8.73 -29.76 -5.03
N ARG A 323 8.74 -28.46 -5.33
CA ARG A 323 9.66 -27.83 -6.31
C ARG A 323 11.07 -27.56 -5.77
N ALA A 324 11.37 -27.95 -4.53
CA ALA A 324 12.66 -27.73 -3.88
C ALA A 324 13.53 -29.01 -3.80
N GLN A 325 13.18 -30.06 -4.56
CA GLN A 325 13.93 -31.33 -4.62
C GLN A 325 14.45 -31.60 -6.02
#